data_AF-A0A1V9WZZ2-F1
#
_entry.id   AF-A0A1V9WZZ2-F1
#
_cell.length_a   1.000
_cell.length_b   1.000
_cell.length_c   1.000
_cell.angle_alpha   90.00
_cell.angle_beta   90.00
_cell.angle_gamma   90.00
#
_symmetry.space_group_name_H-M   'P 1'
#
loop_
_entity.id
_entity.type
_entity.pdbx_description
1 polymer ?
#
loop_
_entity_poly.entity_id
_entity_poly.type
_entity_poly.pdbx_seq_one_letter_code
_entity_poly.pdbx_strand_id
1 'polypeptide(L)'
;GNSLVQMDIGRLSGGLGRYQLMLLAMVFLRSFPSSWTLTGLEFIAGDVDHWCAPPDHNWTPERWRIDGVPTGARCHQFAVDPNGSINRSIIESCNRWAFNTTSVSSSVVEFNLVCERSWQKSAIQSVVFVAQIVGALLTGKLSDR
;
A
#
# COMPACT_ATOMS: atom_id res chain seq x y z
N GLY A 1 -38.35 33.33 -17.34
CA GLY A 1 -38.35 31.98 -17.91
C GLY A 1 -37.33 31.02 -17.30
N ASN A 2 -36.35 31.44 -16.49
CA ASN A 2 -35.25 30.53 -16.09
C ASN A 2 -35.17 30.21 -14.59
N SER A 3 -36.10 30.72 -13.76
CA SER A 3 -36.06 30.49 -12.31
C SER A 3 -37.07 29.44 -11.83
N LEU A 4 -37.94 28.94 -12.71
CA LEU A 4 -38.94 27.92 -12.36
C LEU A 4 -38.40 26.49 -12.46
N VAL A 5 -37.48 26.20 -13.40
CA VAL A 5 -36.97 24.84 -13.61
C VAL A 5 -36.02 24.38 -12.49
N GLN A 6 -35.29 25.29 -11.83
CA GLN A 6 -34.34 24.91 -10.79
C GLN A 6 -35.00 24.62 -9.42
N MET A 7 -36.28 24.99 -9.25
CA MET A 7 -37.06 24.73 -8.03
C MET A 7 -37.90 23.44 -8.09
N ASP A 8 -38.11 22.84 -9.26
CA ASP A 8 -38.95 21.65 -9.43
C ASP A 8 -38.22 20.31 -9.15
N ILE A 9 -36.89 20.26 -9.27
CA ILE A 9 -36.10 19.11 -8.78
C ILE A 9 -36.14 19.03 -7.24
N GLY A 10 -36.23 20.18 -6.56
CA GLY A 10 -36.28 20.24 -5.10
C GLY A 10 -37.62 19.80 -4.49
N ARG A 11 -38.73 19.84 -5.24
CA ARG A 11 -40.09 19.53 -4.74
C ARG A 11 -40.58 18.12 -5.08
N LEU A 12 -39.99 17.43 -6.06
CA LEU A 12 -40.18 15.98 -6.27
C LEU A 12 -39.46 15.14 -5.20
N SER A 13 -38.51 15.75 -4.50
CA SER A 13 -37.95 15.21 -3.26
C SER A 13 -38.91 15.53 -2.12
N GLY A 14 -39.83 14.61 -1.82
CA GLY A 14 -40.51 14.61 -0.52
C GLY A 14 -39.46 14.87 0.58
N GLY A 15 -39.74 15.80 1.49
CA GLY A 15 -38.75 16.27 2.47
C GLY A 15 -38.02 15.11 3.13
N LEU A 16 -36.71 15.26 3.39
CA LEU A 16 -35.82 14.19 3.88
C LEU A 16 -36.52 13.30 4.92
N GLY A 17 -37.08 12.18 4.45
CA GLY A 17 -37.78 11.25 5.30
C GLY A 17 -36.78 10.46 6.12
N ARG A 18 -37.21 9.93 7.27
CA ARG A 18 -36.34 9.07 8.11
C ARG A 18 -35.71 7.92 7.31
N TYR A 19 -36.43 7.37 6.33
CA TYR A 19 -35.93 6.35 5.41
C TYR A 19 -34.87 6.85 4.42
N GLN A 20 -35.05 8.04 3.82
CA GLN A 20 -34.03 8.65 2.96
C GLN A 20 -32.75 8.95 3.75
N LEU A 21 -32.87 9.45 4.99
CA LEU A 21 -31.72 9.70 5.86
C LEU A 21 -31.02 8.39 6.26
N MET A 22 -31.79 7.32 6.54
CA MET A 22 -31.24 6.00 6.84
C MET A 22 -30.49 5.39 5.64
N LEU A 23 -31.05 5.48 4.44
CA LEU A 23 -30.40 5.05 3.20
C LEU A 23 -29.13 5.86 2.93
N LEU A 24 -29.18 7.19 3.11
CA LEU A 24 -28.02 8.06 2.97
C LEU A 24 -26.92 7.66 3.97
N ALA A 25 -27.28 7.39 5.22
CA ALA A 25 -26.36 6.94 6.26
C ALA A 25 -25.73 5.58 5.91
N MET A 26 -26.50 4.61 5.38
CA MET A 26 -25.96 3.33 4.93
C MET A 26 -24.98 3.50 3.76
N VAL A 27 -25.30 4.39 2.81
CA VAL A 27 -24.42 4.70 1.67
C VAL A 27 -23.12 5.35 2.15
N PHE A 28 -23.18 6.34 3.04
CA PHE A 28 -21.98 6.96 3.60
C PHE A 28 -21.14 5.98 4.42
N LEU A 29 -21.80 5.15 5.26
CA LEU A 29 -21.14 4.13 6.07
C LEU A 29 -20.42 3.08 5.22
N ARG A 30 -20.90 2.79 4.01
CA ARG A 30 -20.23 1.89 3.06
C ARG A 30 -19.15 2.59 2.23
N SER A 31 -19.40 3.82 1.80
CA SER A 31 -18.46 4.58 0.96
C SER A 31 -17.19 4.97 1.73
N PHE A 32 -17.31 5.34 3.00
CA PHE A 32 -16.16 5.81 3.78
C PHE A 32 -15.07 4.74 3.97
N PRO A 33 -15.37 3.50 4.44
CA PRO A 33 -14.38 2.43 4.54
C PRO A 33 -13.79 2.03 3.19
N SER A 34 -14.61 2.06 2.13
CA SER A 34 -14.17 1.72 0.77
C SER A 34 -13.13 2.72 0.27
N SER A 35 -13.39 4.02 0.42
CA SER A 35 -12.42 5.07 0.08
C SER A 35 -11.15 4.96 0.92
N TRP A 36 -11.28 4.77 2.24
CA TRP A 36 -10.12 4.65 3.13
C TRP A 36 -9.21 3.47 2.75
N THR A 37 -9.81 2.30 2.50
CA THR A 37 -9.05 1.09 2.15
C THR A 37 -8.39 1.19 0.79
N LEU A 38 -9.04 1.80 -0.22
CA LEU A 38 -8.42 2.01 -1.52
C LEU A 38 -7.22 2.96 -1.44
N THR A 39 -7.36 4.10 -0.75
CA THR A 39 -6.25 5.04 -0.61
C THR A 39 -5.08 4.44 0.19
N GLY A 40 -5.38 3.63 1.21
CA GLY A 40 -4.35 2.89 1.97
C GLY A 40 -3.53 1.91 1.12
N LEU A 41 -4.17 1.28 0.12
CA LEU A 41 -3.47 0.37 -0.79
C LEU A 41 -2.45 1.07 -1.68
N GLU A 42 -2.70 2.30 -2.09
CA GLU A 42 -1.75 3.07 -2.91
C GLU A 42 -0.44 3.35 -2.15
N PHE A 43 -0.54 3.65 -0.86
CA PHE A 43 0.64 3.85 -0.01
C PHE A 43 1.47 2.57 0.16
N ILE A 44 0.82 1.40 0.17
CA ILE A 44 1.49 0.10 0.24
C ILE A 44 2.07 -0.30 -1.12
N ALA A 45 1.40 0.05 -2.22
CA ALA A 45 1.78 -0.35 -3.58
C ALA A 45 3.07 0.31 -4.08
N GLY A 46 3.48 1.44 -3.50
CA GLY A 46 4.71 2.15 -3.87
C GLY A 46 5.94 1.25 -3.97
N ASP A 47 6.78 1.52 -4.96
CA ASP A 47 8.13 0.97 -5.01
C ASP A 47 9.12 2.04 -4.54
N VAL A 48 10.01 1.65 -3.64
CA VAL A 48 11.02 2.55 -3.05
C VAL A 48 12.37 2.03 -3.46
N ASP A 49 13.26 2.93 -3.89
CA ASP A 49 14.65 2.58 -4.12
C ASP A 49 15.27 2.08 -2.81
N HIS A 50 15.68 0.81 -2.82
CA HIS A 50 16.24 0.09 -1.68
C HIS A 50 17.54 -0.61 -2.08
N TRP A 51 18.39 -0.83 -1.09
CA TRP A 51 19.62 -1.61 -1.18
C TRP A 51 19.86 -2.34 0.13
N CYS A 52 20.85 -3.23 0.12
CA CYS A 52 21.17 -4.04 1.29
C CYS A 52 21.90 -3.21 2.35
N ALA A 53 21.44 -3.30 3.60
CA ALA A 53 22.11 -2.63 4.70
C ALA A 53 23.45 -3.33 5.01
N PRO A 54 24.45 -2.58 5.51
CA PRO A 54 25.73 -3.17 5.89
C PRO A 54 25.57 -4.26 6.97
N PRO A 55 26.40 -5.30 6.97
CA PRO A 55 26.33 -6.38 7.96
C PRO A 55 26.67 -5.89 9.37
N ASP A 56 27.68 -5.02 9.49
CA ASP A 56 28.18 -4.47 10.75
C ASP A 56 28.22 -2.94 10.74
N HIS A 57 28.19 -2.33 11.94
CA HIS A 57 28.24 -0.87 12.12
C HIS A 57 29.61 -0.25 11.75
N ASN A 58 30.65 -1.07 11.58
CA ASN A 58 31.98 -0.60 11.17
C ASN A 58 32.02 -0.19 9.69
N TRP A 59 31.03 -0.58 8.89
CA TRP A 59 30.95 -0.21 7.48
C TRP A 59 30.22 1.10 7.29
N THR A 60 30.82 2.00 6.50
CA THR A 60 30.10 3.17 6.03
C THR A 60 29.06 2.75 4.98
N PRO A 61 27.79 3.20 5.11
CA PRO A 61 26.71 2.75 4.23
C PRO A 61 26.94 3.15 2.77
N GLU A 62 27.61 4.27 2.51
CA GLU A 62 27.95 4.74 1.17
C GLU A 62 28.93 3.80 0.47
N ARG A 63 29.96 3.34 1.18
CA ARG A 63 30.97 2.44 0.63
C ARG A 63 30.39 1.05 0.42
N TRP A 64 29.59 0.56 1.36
CA TRP A 64 28.91 -0.73 1.24
C TRP A 64 27.99 -0.78 0.01
N ARG A 65 27.27 0.31 -0.27
CA ARG A 65 26.39 0.41 -1.44
C ARG A 65 27.14 0.26 -2.77
N ILE A 66 28.41 0.67 -2.84
CA ILE A 66 29.23 0.60 -4.07
C ILE A 66 29.96 -0.75 -4.17
N ASP A 67 30.56 -1.21 -3.07
CA ASP A 67 31.46 -2.37 -3.07
C ASP A 67 30.75 -3.69 -2.74
N GLY A 68 29.72 -3.65 -1.89
CA GLY A 68 29.05 -4.82 -1.30
C GLY A 68 27.77 -5.26 -2.01
N VAL A 69 27.22 -4.41 -2.89
CA VAL A 69 25.98 -4.70 -3.62
C VAL A 69 26.27 -4.84 -5.12
N PRO A 70 25.94 -5.97 -5.76
CA PRO A 70 26.11 -6.17 -7.19
C PRO A 70 25.31 -5.17 -8.03
N THR A 71 25.92 -4.67 -9.11
CA THR A 71 25.30 -3.70 -10.02
C THR A 71 24.12 -4.36 -10.74
N GLY A 72 22.90 -3.82 -10.55
CA GLY A 72 21.69 -4.33 -11.18
C GLY A 72 20.87 -5.32 -10.34
N ALA A 73 21.36 -5.75 -9.17
CA ALA A 73 20.61 -6.60 -8.25
C ALA A 73 20.42 -5.90 -6.90
N ARG A 74 19.21 -5.37 -6.65
CA ARG A 74 18.84 -4.62 -5.43
C ARG A 74 18.57 -5.51 -4.21
N CYS A 75 18.34 -6.80 -4.47
CA CYS A 75 17.90 -7.79 -3.47
C CYS A 75 19.02 -8.71 -2.95
N HIS A 76 20.23 -8.54 -3.49
CA HIS A 76 21.35 -9.42 -3.24
C HIS A 76 22.57 -8.61 -2.81
N GLN A 77 23.45 -9.25 -2.05
CA GLN A 77 24.72 -8.70 -1.60
C GLN A 77 25.82 -9.74 -1.75
N PHE A 78 27.06 -9.29 -1.78
CA PHE A 78 28.20 -10.19 -1.71
C PHE A 78 28.40 -10.70 -0.28
N ALA A 79 28.84 -11.96 -0.15
CA ALA A 79 29.17 -12.52 1.15
C ALA A 79 30.37 -11.77 1.77
N VAL A 80 30.33 -11.58 3.09
CA VAL A 80 31.43 -10.96 3.83
C VAL A 80 32.15 -12.03 4.64
N ASP A 81 33.45 -12.18 4.38
CA ASP A 81 34.29 -13.09 5.14
C ASP A 81 34.46 -12.60 6.59
N PRO A 82 34.80 -13.50 7.54
CA PRO A 82 35.05 -13.11 8.94
C PRO A 82 36.16 -12.06 9.11
N ASN A 83 37.06 -11.96 8.13
CA ASN A 83 38.13 -10.97 8.10
C ASN A 83 37.66 -9.57 7.65
N GLY A 84 36.39 -9.41 7.28
CA GLY A 84 35.83 -8.18 6.74
C GLY A 84 36.16 -7.95 5.26
N SER A 85 36.59 -8.97 4.52
CA SER A 85 36.72 -8.89 3.06
C SER A 85 35.40 -9.21 2.38
N ILE A 86 35.13 -8.55 1.26
CA ILE A 86 33.95 -8.79 0.43
C ILE A 86 34.30 -9.87 -0.59
N ASN A 87 33.58 -10.99 -0.54
CA ASN A 87 33.76 -12.09 -1.47
C ASN A 87 32.79 -11.96 -2.64
N ARG A 88 33.30 -11.46 -3.77
CA ARG A 88 32.51 -11.20 -4.99
C ARG A 88 32.07 -12.46 -5.75
N SER A 89 32.55 -13.64 -5.35
CA SER A 89 32.17 -14.91 -5.97
C SER A 89 30.87 -15.50 -5.42
N ILE A 90 30.47 -15.08 -4.21
CA ILE A 90 29.30 -15.61 -3.51
C ILE A 90 28.26 -14.49 -3.41
N ILE A 91 27.06 -14.77 -3.88
CA ILE A 91 25.92 -13.85 -3.86
C ILE A 91 24.88 -14.41 -2.89
N GLU A 92 24.52 -13.60 -1.90
CA GLU A 92 23.55 -13.96 -0.87
C GLU A 92 22.33 -13.02 -0.90
N SER A 93 21.21 -13.48 -0.35
CA SER A 93 20.01 -12.66 -0.15
C SER A 93 20.20 -11.70 1.01
N CYS A 94 19.64 -10.50 0.89
CA CYS A 94 19.75 -9.49 1.93
C CYS A 94 18.73 -9.71 3.05
N ASN A 95 19.21 -9.70 4.30
CA ASN A 95 18.34 -9.78 5.48
C ASN A 95 17.87 -8.42 5.99
N ARG A 96 18.63 -7.36 5.68
CA ARG A 96 18.37 -6.00 6.13
C ARG A 96 18.44 -5.04 4.95
N TRP A 97 17.62 -4.00 5.01
CA TRP A 97 17.37 -3.10 3.91
C TRP A 97 17.63 -1.66 4.35
N ALA A 98 18.22 -0.88 3.47
CA ALA A 98 18.34 0.56 3.59
C ALA A 98 17.58 1.19 2.42
N PHE A 99 16.83 2.25 2.71
CA PHE A 99 15.90 2.86 1.76
C PHE A 99 16.29 4.31 1.49
N ASN A 100 16.01 4.77 0.27
CA ASN A 100 16.11 6.19 -0.04
C ASN A 100 14.93 6.95 0.58
N THR A 101 15.18 7.74 1.62
CA THR A 101 14.16 8.50 2.36
C THR A 101 13.55 9.66 1.59
N THR A 102 14.04 9.95 0.39
CA THR A 102 13.47 10.96 -0.52
C THR A 102 12.18 10.50 -1.19
N SER A 103 11.91 9.19 -1.21
CA SER A 103 10.68 8.62 -1.79
C SER A 103 9.65 8.33 -0.70
N VAL A 104 8.48 8.97 -0.80
CA VAL A 104 7.39 8.82 0.19
C VAL A 104 6.71 7.45 0.02
N SER A 105 7.14 6.45 0.79
CA SER A 105 6.34 5.26 1.08
C SER A 105 6.74 4.66 2.43
N SER A 106 6.14 5.20 3.49
CA SER A 106 6.43 4.85 4.89
C SER A 106 6.08 3.40 5.22
N SER A 107 5.01 2.84 4.65
CA SER A 107 4.59 1.46 4.93
C SER A 107 5.55 0.42 4.35
N VAL A 108 6.11 0.65 3.16
CA VAL A 108 7.07 -0.27 2.54
C VAL A 108 8.37 -0.32 3.34
N VAL A 109 8.82 0.83 3.84
CA VAL A 109 10.00 0.97 4.70
C VAL A 109 9.77 0.30 6.06
N GLU A 110 8.62 0.57 6.70
CA GLU A 110 8.29 0.03 8.03
C GLU A 110 8.23 -1.51 8.03
N PHE A 111 7.56 -2.09 7.03
CA PHE A 111 7.32 -3.54 6.98
C PHE A 111 8.32 -4.32 6.12
N ASN A 112 9.30 -3.65 5.51
CA ASN A 112 10.29 -4.25 4.60
C ASN A 112 9.62 -5.10 3.49
N LEU A 113 8.63 -4.53 2.82
CA LEU A 113 7.80 -5.18 1.78
C LEU A 113 8.50 -5.26 0.41
N VAL A 114 9.80 -5.55 0.41
CA VAL A 114 10.65 -5.62 -0.79
C VAL A 114 11.14 -7.03 -1.08
N CYS A 115 11.62 -7.27 -2.30
CA CYS A 115 12.22 -8.53 -2.73
C CYS A 115 11.34 -9.75 -2.42
N GLU A 116 11.77 -10.65 -1.54
CA GLU A 116 11.02 -11.86 -1.15
C GLU A 116 9.65 -11.55 -0.53
N ARG A 117 9.47 -10.36 0.06
CA ARG A 117 8.21 -9.93 0.69
C ARG A 117 7.36 -9.04 -0.21
N SER A 118 7.79 -8.76 -1.44
CA SER A 118 7.06 -7.90 -2.37
C SER A 118 5.65 -8.41 -2.71
N TRP A 119 5.45 -9.73 -2.73
CA TRP A 119 4.16 -10.36 -3.01
C TRP A 119 3.09 -10.03 -1.96
N GLN A 120 3.49 -9.69 -0.73
CA GLN A 120 2.56 -9.36 0.35
C GLN A 120 1.72 -8.13 0.00
N LYS A 121 2.27 -7.19 -0.78
CA LYS A 121 1.54 -6.03 -1.30
C LYS A 121 0.33 -6.47 -2.14
N SER A 122 0.56 -7.37 -3.10
CA SER A 122 -0.48 -7.93 -3.96
C SER A 122 -1.47 -8.80 -3.20
N ALA A 123 -1.02 -9.53 -2.18
CA ALA A 123 -1.89 -10.31 -1.32
C ALA A 123 -2.88 -9.42 -0.54
N ILE A 124 -2.41 -8.34 0.11
CA ILE A 124 -3.27 -7.39 0.82
C ILE A 124 -4.30 -6.76 -0.13
N GLN A 125 -3.87 -6.33 -1.32
CA GLN A 125 -4.76 -5.79 -2.34
C GLN A 125 -5.86 -6.78 -2.74
N SER A 126 -5.51 -8.06 -2.93
CA SER A 126 -6.50 -9.10 -3.27
C SER A 126 -7.55 -9.31 -2.17
N VAL A 127 -7.11 -9.33 -0.91
CA VAL A 127 -8.00 -9.48 0.25
C VAL A 127 -8.99 -8.32 0.33
N VAL A 128 -8.54 -7.09 0.08
CA VAL A 128 -9.41 -5.91 0.06
C VAL A 128 -10.48 -6.00 -1.03
N PHE A 129 -10.13 -6.46 -2.24
CA PHE A 129 -11.14 -6.66 -3.30
C PHE A 129 -12.15 -7.75 -2.96
N VAL A 130 -11.68 -8.88 -2.40
CA VAL A 130 -12.59 -9.95 -1.94
C VAL A 130 -13.53 -9.44 -0.86
N ALA A 131 -13.02 -8.69 0.12
CA ALA A 131 -13.84 -8.08 1.17
C ALA A 131 -14.88 -7.11 0.61
N GLN A 132 -14.54 -6.33 -0.42
CA GLN A 132 -15.49 -5.43 -1.08
C GLN A 132 -16.61 -6.18 -1.81
N ILE A 133 -16.29 -7.30 -2.47
CA ILE A 133 -17.29 -8.18 -3.12
C ILE A 133 -18.24 -8.76 -2.08
N VAL A 134 -17.69 -9.35 -1.01
CA VAL A 134 -18.48 -9.93 0.09
C VAL A 134 -19.37 -8.86 0.71
N GLY A 135 -18.83 -7.67 0.99
CA GLY A 135 -19.60 -6.54 1.52
C GLY A 135 -20.74 -6.10 0.59
N ALA A 136 -20.51 -6.07 -0.73
CA ALA A 136 -21.55 -5.73 -1.69
C ALA A 136 -22.69 -6.75 -1.69
N LEU A 137 -22.39 -8.05 -1.62
CA LEU A 137 -23.39 -9.12 -1.57
C LEU A 137 -24.25 -9.02 -0.31
N LEU A 138 -23.64 -8.75 0.85
CA LEU A 138 -24.33 -8.59 2.13
C LEU A 138 -25.26 -7.36 2.12
N THR A 139 -24.78 -6.20 1.67
CA THR A 139 -25.63 -5.00 1.58
C THR A 139 -26.77 -5.18 0.58
N GLY A 140 -26.52 -5.85 -0.56
CA GLY A 140 -27.57 -6.20 -1.51
C GLY A 140 -28.67 -7.06 -0.89
N LYS A 141 -28.29 -8.08 -0.11
CA LYS A 141 -29.25 -8.94 0.62
C LYS A 141 -30.02 -8.22 1.72
N LEU A 142 -29.42 -7.23 2.37
CA LEU A 142 -30.09 -6.40 3.38
C LEU A 142 -31.02 -5.37 2.76
N SER A 143 -30.73 -4.86 1.56
CA SER A 143 -31.57 -3.88 0.87
C SER A 143 -32.81 -4.48 0.21
N ASP A 144 -32.76 -5.77 -0.12
CA ASP A 144 -33.90 -6.51 -0.70
C ASP A 144 -34.96 -6.87 0.36
N ARG A 145 -34.62 -6.70 1.65
CA ARG A 145 -35.49 -6.92 2.81
C ARG A 145 -35.93 -5.61 3.44
#